data_AF-T0Z739-F1
#
_entry.id   AF-T0Z739-F1
#
_cell.length_a   1.000
_cell.length_b   1.000
_cell.length_c   1.000
_cell.angle_alpha   90.00
_cell.angle_beta   90.00
_cell.angle_gamma   90.00
#
_symmetry.space_group_name_H-M   'P 1'
#
loop_
_entity.id
_entity.type
_entity.pdbx_description
1 polymer ?
#
loop_
_entity_poly.entity_id
_entity_poly.type
_entity_poly.pdbx_seq_one_letter_code
_entity_poly.pdbx_strand_id
1 'polypeptide(L)'
;MEFDRVVRTTASVREFEDRDVSDADLYELLELARFAPSGGNRQGWTVLVIKDRQLRESIRDLYVEGWAEYQAHQRVGKVPFAPIEN
;
A
#
# COMPACT_ATOMS: atom_id res chain seq x y z
N MET A 1 15.27 14.77 11.28
CA MET A 1 13.85 15.12 11.48
C MET A 1 13.40 14.37 12.71
N GLU A 2 12.71 15.01 13.64
CA GLU A 2 12.21 14.35 14.85
C GLU A 2 11.04 13.41 14.53
N PHE A 3 10.91 12.33 15.29
CA PHE A 3 9.92 11.28 15.04
C PHE A 3 8.47 11.77 15.13
N ASP A 4 8.18 12.68 16.05
CA ASP A 4 6.84 13.26 16.23
C ASP A 4 6.37 13.99 14.96
N ARG A 5 7.29 14.67 14.27
CA ARG A 5 6.99 15.35 13.01
C ARG A 5 6.68 14.34 11.91
N VAL A 6 7.43 13.25 11.82
CA VAL A 6 7.18 12.19 10.83
C VAL A 6 5.75 11.64 11.00
N VAL A 7 5.38 11.22 12.21
CA VAL A 7 4.06 10.61 12.48
C VAL A 7 2.91 11.58 12.18
N ARG A 8 3.11 12.88 12.37
CA ARG A 8 2.07 13.91 12.10
C ARG A 8 1.97 14.34 10.65
N THR A 9 3.02 14.15 9.85
CA THR A 9 3.10 14.71 8.49
C THR A 9 3.07 13.67 7.38
N THR A 10 3.34 12.40 7.68
CA THR A 10 3.17 11.31 6.71
C THR A 10 1.71 11.19 6.29
N ALA A 11 1.44 11.39 5.01
CA ALA A 11 0.10 11.34 4.44
C ALA A 11 -0.13 10.07 3.62
N SER A 12 -1.39 9.63 3.51
CA SER A 12 -1.82 8.68 2.48
C SER A 12 -2.02 9.40 1.15
N VAL A 13 -0.96 9.46 0.34
CA VAL A 13 -0.94 10.12 -0.98
C VAL A 13 -1.70 9.29 -2.02
N ARG A 14 -2.45 9.96 -2.90
CA ARG A 14 -3.27 9.33 -3.98
C ARG A 14 -2.90 9.79 -5.39
N GLU A 15 -2.05 10.81 -5.51
CA GLU A 15 -1.55 11.35 -6.77
C GLU A 15 -0.03 11.32 -6.72
N PHE A 16 0.60 10.72 -7.72
CA PHE A 16 2.04 10.47 -7.76
C PHE A 16 2.65 11.12 -9.00
N GLU A 17 3.89 11.58 -8.88
CA GLU A 17 4.70 12.01 -10.02
C GLU A 17 5.06 10.80 -10.90
N ASP A 18 5.27 11.01 -12.20
CA ASP A 18 5.81 9.99 -13.12
C ASP A 18 7.31 9.68 -12.89
N ARG A 19 7.91 10.27 -11.84
CA ARG A 19 9.32 10.06 -11.49
C ARG A 19 9.50 8.74 -10.75
N ASP A 20 10.44 7.94 -11.23
CA ASP A 20 10.84 6.71 -10.56
C ASP A 20 11.63 6.96 -9.27
N VAL A 21 11.44 6.06 -8.30
CA VAL A 21 12.30 5.96 -7.11
C VAL A 21 13.54 5.15 -7.46
N SER A 22 14.72 5.62 -7.01
CA SER A 22 15.98 4.91 -7.29
C SER A 22 16.01 3.55 -6.58
N ASP A 23 16.76 2.59 -7.13
CA ASP A 23 16.95 1.30 -6.46
C ASP A 23 17.63 1.46 -5.10
N ALA A 24 18.59 2.39 -4.99
CA ALA A 24 19.30 2.64 -3.74
C ALA A 24 18.33 3.07 -2.62
N ASP A 25 17.44 4.03 -2.90
CA ASP A 25 16.45 4.49 -1.92
C ASP A 25 15.47 3.36 -1.55
N LEU A 26 15.04 2.56 -2.53
CA LEU A 26 14.16 1.40 -2.28
C LEU A 26 14.83 0.37 -1.38
N TYR A 27 16.10 0.03 -1.65
CA TYR A 27 16.83 -0.95 -0.83
C TYR A 27 17.11 -0.43 0.58
N GLU A 28 17.43 0.85 0.75
CA GLU A 28 17.61 1.46 2.07
C GLU A 28 16.32 1.36 2.90
N LEU A 29 15.17 1.66 2.30
CA LEU A 29 13.86 1.55 2.96
C LEU A 29 13.53 0.11 3.36
N LEU A 30 13.78 -0.86 2.46
CA LEU A 30 13.51 -2.27 2.73
C LEU A 30 14.47 -2.86 3.77
N GLU A 31 15.72 -2.39 3.80
CA GLU A 31 16.71 -2.74 4.82
C GLU A 31 16.26 -2.28 6.22
N LEU A 32 15.65 -1.10 6.33
CA LEU A 32 15.06 -0.65 7.59
C LEU A 32 13.81 -1.47 7.96
N ALA A 33 12.92 -1.70 6.98
CA ALA A 33 11.67 -2.42 7.19
C ALA A 33 11.87 -3.84 7.71
N ARG A 34 12.99 -4.50 7.36
CA ARG A 34 13.22 -5.90 7.75
C ARG A 34 13.45 -6.12 9.25
N PHE A 35 13.72 -5.07 10.00
CA PHE A 35 13.86 -5.13 11.45
C PHE A 35 12.52 -5.08 12.19
N ALA A 36 11.38 -4.99 11.48
CA ALA A 36 10.08 -5.13 12.10
C ALA A 36 9.95 -6.48 12.83
N PRO A 37 9.37 -6.50 14.04
CA PRO A 37 9.20 -7.74 14.78
C PRO A 37 8.28 -8.70 14.02
N SER A 38 8.60 -9.98 14.04
CA SER A 38 7.78 -11.04 13.44
C SER A 38 7.64 -12.22 14.39
N GLY A 39 6.50 -12.90 14.36
CA GLY A 39 6.23 -14.03 15.25
C GLY A 39 7.29 -15.12 15.08
N GLY A 40 8.02 -15.43 16.17
CA GLY A 40 9.14 -16.37 16.14
C GLY A 40 10.33 -15.92 15.28
N ASN A 41 10.46 -14.61 15.01
CA ASN A 41 11.45 -14.01 14.12
C ASN A 41 11.50 -14.61 12.71
N ARG A 42 10.36 -15.14 12.23
CA ARG A 42 10.31 -15.88 10.96
C ARG A 42 10.50 -15.00 9.73
N GLN A 43 10.20 -13.70 9.82
CA GLN A 43 10.26 -12.76 8.69
C GLN A 43 9.54 -13.31 7.45
N GLY A 44 8.35 -13.91 7.64
CA GLY A 44 7.61 -14.64 6.61
C GLY A 44 6.91 -13.76 5.58
N TRP A 45 7.62 -12.80 5.00
CA TRP A 45 7.13 -11.87 3.99
C TRP A 45 8.11 -11.82 2.82
N THR A 46 7.60 -11.49 1.64
CA THR A 46 8.39 -11.30 0.43
C THR A 46 7.91 -10.03 -0.23
N VAL A 47 8.84 -9.19 -0.68
CA VAL A 47 8.53 -7.93 -1.36
C VAL A 47 8.82 -8.10 -2.85
N LEU A 48 7.82 -7.78 -3.67
CA LEU A 48 7.94 -7.70 -5.12
C LEU A 48 7.97 -6.23 -5.53
N VAL A 49 9.10 -5.78 -6.08
CA VAL A 49 9.23 -4.42 -6.63
C VAL A 49 8.83 -4.44 -8.10
N ILE A 50 7.72 -3.79 -8.42
CA ILE A 50 7.16 -3.75 -9.78
C ILE A 50 7.40 -2.37 -10.38
N LYS A 51 8.42 -2.25 -11.24
CA LYS A 51 8.72 -1.01 -11.98
C LYS A 51 8.01 -0.94 -13.33
N ASP A 52 7.79 -2.09 -13.97
CA ASP A 52 7.14 -2.16 -15.28
C ASP A 52 5.73 -1.54 -15.24
N ARG A 53 5.50 -0.56 -16.11
CA ARG A 53 4.26 0.21 -16.11
C ARG A 53 3.07 -0.63 -16.59
N GLN A 54 3.26 -1.48 -17.59
CA GLN A 54 2.16 -2.30 -18.13
C GLN A 54 1.68 -3.33 -17.10
N LEU A 55 2.62 -3.91 -16.34
CA LEU A 55 2.31 -4.81 -15.24
C LEU A 55 1.58 -4.09 -14.09
N ARG A 56 1.99 -2.87 -13.74
CA ARG A 56 1.25 -2.05 -12.76
C ARG A 56 -0.17 -1.73 -13.22
N GLU A 57 -0.35 -1.38 -14.49
CA GLU A 57 -1.67 -1.08 -15.06
C GLU A 57 -2.59 -2.31 -15.09
N SER A 58 -2.06 -3.49 -15.40
CA SER A 58 -2.83 -4.73 -15.35
C SER A 58 -3.21 -5.13 -13.92
N ILE A 59 -2.35 -4.88 -12.91
CA ILE A 59 -2.72 -5.05 -11.50
C ILE A 59 -3.83 -4.06 -11.10
N ARG A 60 -3.74 -2.79 -11.53
CA ARG A 60 -4.79 -1.80 -11.31
C ARG A 60 -6.12 -2.29 -11.87
N ASP A 61 -6.14 -2.85 -13.07
CA ASP A 61 -7.38 -3.29 -13.72
C ASP A 61 -8.08 -4.41 -12.93
N LEU A 62 -7.32 -5.32 -12.33
CA LEU A 62 -7.85 -6.33 -11.39
C LEU A 62 -8.41 -5.71 -10.10
N TYR A 63 -7.80 -4.63 -9.60
CA TYR A 63 -8.25 -3.93 -8.40
C TYR A 63 -9.54 -3.11 -8.63
N VAL A 64 -9.73 -2.56 -9.83
CA VAL A 64 -10.84 -1.64 -10.14
C VAL A 64 -12.22 -2.26 -9.87
N GLU A 65 -12.39 -3.56 -10.13
CA GLU A 65 -13.67 -4.25 -9.90
C GLU A 65 -14.06 -4.22 -8.41
N GLY A 66 -13.17 -4.68 -7.53
CA GLY A 66 -13.41 -4.63 -6.08
C GLY A 66 -13.55 -3.21 -5.56
N TRP A 67 -12.87 -2.24 -6.16
CA TRP A 67 -13.02 -0.83 -5.81
C TRP A 67 -14.40 -0.25 -6.19
N ALA A 68 -14.95 -0.65 -7.34
CA ALA A 68 -16.28 -0.26 -7.75
C ALA A 68 -17.35 -0.79 -6.78
N GLU A 69 -17.24 -2.06 -6.35
CA GLU A 69 -18.11 -2.63 -5.32
C GLU A 69 -17.96 -1.91 -3.97
N TYR A 70 -16.71 -1.66 -3.56
CA TYR A 70 -16.41 -0.91 -2.34
C TYR A 70 -17.12 0.46 -2.33
N GLN A 71 -17.03 1.20 -3.44
CA GLN A 71 -17.74 2.48 -3.57
C GLN A 71 -19.25 2.33 -3.59
N ALA A 72 -19.79 1.30 -4.24
CA ALA A 72 -21.23 1.06 -4.25
C ALA A 72 -21.78 0.86 -2.84
N HIS A 73 -21.09 0.08 -1.99
CA HIS A 73 -21.43 -0.07 -0.57
C HIS A 73 -21.41 1.25 0.18
N GLN A 74 -20.37 2.07 0.00
CA GLN A 74 -20.30 3.38 0.66
C GLN A 74 -21.44 4.32 0.25
N ARG A 75 -21.83 4.32 -1.04
CA ARG A 75 -22.91 5.19 -1.55
C ARG A 75 -24.27 4.90 -0.93
N VAL A 76 -24.48 3.67 -0.46
CA VAL A 76 -25.71 3.27 0.24
C VAL A 76 -25.55 3.27 1.77
N GLY A 77 -24.48 3.87 2.29
CA GLY A 77 -24.24 4.01 3.73
C GLY A 77 -23.78 2.73 4.42
N LYS A 78 -23.38 1.70 3.66
CA LYS A 78 -22.88 0.43 4.23
C LYS A 78 -21.38 0.47 4.44
N VAL A 79 -20.90 -0.35 5.38
CA VAL A 79 -19.48 -0.66 5.52
C VAL A 79 -19.10 -1.68 4.45
N PRO A 80 -18.14 -1.37 3.54
CA PRO A 80 -17.78 -2.28 2.46
C PRO A 80 -17.28 -3.63 2.96
N PHE A 81 -17.77 -4.71 2.35
CA PHE A 81 -17.37 -6.10 2.61
C PHE A 81 -17.59 -6.59 4.06
N ALA A 82 -18.45 -5.91 4.83
CA ALA A 82 -18.78 -6.37 6.17
C ALA A 82 -19.46 -7.76 6.12
N PRO A 83 -18.97 -8.76 6.88
CA PRO A 83 -19.52 -10.12 6.86
C PRO A 83 -20.89 -10.22 7.54
N ILE A 84 -21.28 -9.19 8.30
CA ILE A 84 -22.58 -9.02 8.93
C ILE A 84 -23.08 -7.61 8.58
N GLU A 85 -24.39 -7.45 8.47
CA GLU A 85 -24.99 -6.13 8.22
C GLU A 85 -24.64 -5.18 9.36
N ASN A 86 -24.17 -3.98 8.99
CA ASN A 86 -24.18 -2.81 9.86
C ASN A 86 -25.46 -2.03 9.62
#